data_AF-A0A950NLH1-F1
#
_entry.id   AF-A0A950NLH1-F1
#
_cell.length_a   1.000
_cell.length_b   1.000
_cell.length_c   1.000
_cell.angle_alpha   90.00
_cell.angle_beta   90.00
_cell.angle_gamma   90.00
#
_symmetry.space_group_name_H-M   'P 1'
#
loop_
_entity.id
_entity.type
_entity.pdbx_description
1 polymer ?
#
loop_
_entity_poly.entity_id
_entity_poly.type
_entity_poly.pdbx_seq_one_letter_code
_entity_poly.pdbx_strand_id
1 'polypeptide(L)'
;MIHGPTGGRRWEASAARKQLHHAAARGGVRRRFAPHQLPHAHAVEMAHEEVPLVVIQRQLGHANLGITSTYLQGIDSSEISSTVHARPSPTISASAGLLITR
;
A
#
# COMPACT_ATOMS: atom_id res chain seq x y z
N MET A 1 7.41 24.35 -12.59
CA MET A 1 7.21 25.64 -11.87
C MET A 1 5.78 26.10 -12.13
N ILE A 2 5.01 26.50 -11.11
CA ILE A 2 3.63 26.98 -11.32
C ILE A 2 3.72 28.44 -11.75
N HIS A 3 3.38 28.73 -13.00
CA HIS A 3 3.37 30.08 -13.55
C HIS A 3 1.97 30.70 -13.43
N GLY A 4 1.90 31.95 -12.95
CA GLY A 4 0.64 32.70 -12.87
C GLY A 4 0.60 33.71 -11.72
N PRO A 5 -0.48 34.51 -11.61
CA PRO A 5 -0.60 35.58 -10.61
C PRO A 5 -0.42 35.11 -9.16
N THR A 6 -0.67 33.83 -8.88
CA THR A 6 -0.55 33.19 -7.56
C THR A 6 0.71 32.35 -7.38
N GLY A 7 1.67 32.41 -8.33
CA GLY A 7 2.94 31.71 -8.24
C GLY A 7 3.71 32.06 -6.96
N GLY A 8 4.31 31.05 -6.32
CA GLY A 8 5.06 31.21 -5.06
C GLY A 8 4.19 31.26 -3.78
N ARG A 9 2.87 31.38 -3.88
CA ARG A 9 1.97 31.30 -2.72
C ARG A 9 1.64 29.86 -2.37
N ARG A 10 1.23 29.62 -1.12
CA ARG A 10 0.63 28.33 -0.73
C ARG A 10 -0.60 28.08 -1.60
N TRP A 11 -0.66 26.89 -2.19
CA TRP A 11 -1.83 26.46 -2.95
C TRP A 11 -2.97 26.17 -1.98
N GLU A 12 -4.09 26.86 -2.16
CA GLU A 12 -5.29 26.62 -1.37
C GLU A 12 -5.83 25.19 -1.60
N ALA A 13 -6.22 24.51 -0.52
CA ALA A 13 -6.51 23.09 -0.55
C ALA A 13 -7.76 22.74 -1.38
N SER A 14 -8.78 23.60 -1.40
CA SER A 14 -9.97 23.42 -2.25
C SER A 14 -9.64 23.59 -3.73
N ALA A 15 -8.77 24.54 -4.08
CA ALA A 15 -8.28 24.73 -5.44
C ALA A 15 -7.47 23.52 -5.91
N ALA A 16 -6.61 22.96 -5.05
CA ALA A 16 -5.89 21.73 -5.33
C ALA A 16 -6.84 20.55 -5.55
N ARG A 17 -7.85 20.36 -4.69
CA ARG A 17 -8.89 19.33 -4.86
C ARG A 17 -9.67 19.49 -6.17
N LYS A 18 -10.01 20.72 -6.53
CA LYS A 18 -10.74 21.02 -7.78
C LYS A 18 -9.89 20.69 -9.01
N GLN A 19 -8.63 21.11 -9.02
CA GLN A 19 -7.70 20.77 -10.10
C GLN A 19 -7.49 19.26 -10.23
N LEU A 20 -7.37 18.57 -9.09
CA LEU A 20 -7.25 17.12 -9.07
C LEU A 20 -8.48 16.41 -9.62
N HIS A 21 -9.69 16.87 -9.27
CA HIS A 21 -10.93 16.37 -9.83
C HIS A 21 -11.00 16.55 -11.35
N HIS A 22 -10.62 17.73 -11.87
CA HIS A 22 -10.58 17.96 -13.31
C HIS A 22 -9.55 17.06 -14.01
N ALA A 23 -8.37 16.87 -13.42
CA ALA A 23 -7.36 15.96 -13.95
C ALA A 23 -7.87 14.51 -14.01
N ALA A 24 -8.52 14.03 -12.95
CA ALA A 24 -9.11 12.70 -12.88
C ALA A 24 -10.22 12.51 -13.94
N ALA A 25 -11.09 13.50 -14.12
CA ALA A 25 -12.12 13.46 -15.15
C ALA A 25 -11.53 13.40 -16.57
N ARG A 26 -10.49 14.18 -16.86
CA ARG A 26 -9.75 14.10 -18.14
C ARG A 26 -9.07 12.76 -18.34
N GLY A 27 -8.59 12.14 -17.25
CA GLY A 27 -8.03 10.79 -17.25
C GLY A 27 -9.07 9.66 -17.32
N GLY A 28 -10.35 9.97 -17.48
CA GLY A 28 -11.41 8.97 -17.59
C GLY A 28 -11.80 8.30 -16.27
N VAL A 29 -11.36 8.83 -15.12
CA VAL A 29 -11.75 8.30 -13.81
C VAL A 29 -13.23 8.60 -13.56
N ARG A 30 -14.07 7.58 -13.67
CA ARG A 30 -15.54 7.72 -13.58
C ARG A 30 -16.07 7.88 -12.16
N ARG A 31 -15.33 7.38 -11.17
CA ARG A 31 -15.70 7.47 -9.75
C ARG A 31 -15.16 8.74 -9.12
N ARG A 32 -15.76 9.16 -8.00
CA ARG A 32 -15.25 10.29 -7.21
C ARG A 32 -13.77 10.07 -6.88
N PHE A 33 -12.94 11.05 -7.22
CA PHE A 33 -11.50 11.03 -6.98
C PHE A 33 -11.13 11.93 -5.79
N ALA A 34 -10.55 11.35 -4.75
CA ALA A 34 -10.10 12.04 -3.54
C ALA A 34 -8.57 11.97 -3.40
N PRO A 35 -7.92 13.01 -2.84
CA PRO A 35 -6.45 13.08 -2.77
C PRO A 35 -5.78 11.87 -2.10
N HIS A 36 -6.40 11.27 -1.08
CA HIS A 36 -5.85 10.10 -0.39
C HIS A 36 -5.80 8.83 -1.25
N GLN A 37 -6.50 8.80 -2.40
CA GLN A 37 -6.47 7.67 -3.33
C GLN A 37 -5.17 7.61 -4.14
N LEU A 38 -4.41 8.71 -4.25
CA LEU A 38 -3.10 8.69 -4.91
C LEU A 38 -2.06 7.88 -4.11
N PRO A 39 -1.88 8.13 -2.79
CA PRO A 39 -1.10 7.22 -1.95
C PRO A 39 -1.59 5.77 -1.97
N HIS A 40 -2.90 5.55 -2.15
CA HIS A 40 -3.48 4.21 -2.28
C HIS A 40 -3.01 3.49 -3.53
N ALA A 41 -3.17 4.13 -4.69
CA ALA A 41 -2.71 3.58 -5.95
C ALA A 41 -1.21 3.30 -5.89
N HIS A 42 -0.41 4.24 -5.37
CA HIS A 42 1.03 4.07 -5.23
C HIS A 42 1.42 2.87 -4.36
N ALA A 43 0.73 2.65 -3.23
CA ALA A 43 0.96 1.49 -2.38
C ALA A 43 0.65 0.17 -3.09
N VAL A 44 -0.41 0.13 -3.89
CA VAL A 44 -0.82 -1.05 -4.66
C VAL A 44 0.20 -1.36 -5.76
N GLU A 45 0.66 -0.36 -6.51
CA GLU A 45 1.71 -0.57 -7.54
C GLU A 45 3.00 -1.12 -6.91
N MET A 46 3.47 -0.55 -5.79
CA MET A 46 4.66 -1.08 -5.11
C MET A 46 4.47 -2.51 -4.60
N ALA A 47 3.26 -2.88 -4.19
CA ALA A 47 2.97 -4.26 -3.79
C ALA A 47 2.99 -5.20 -5.00
N HIS A 48 2.49 -4.78 -6.16
CA HIS A 48 2.62 -5.54 -7.41
C HIS A 48 4.06 -5.66 -7.89
N GLU A 49 4.93 -4.72 -7.55
CA GLU A 49 6.38 -4.78 -7.78
C GLU A 49 7.12 -5.61 -6.70
N GLU A 50 6.40 -6.33 -5.84
CA GLU A 50 6.93 -7.16 -4.75
C GLU A 50 7.79 -6.38 -3.73
N VAL A 51 7.59 -5.06 -3.62
CA VAL A 51 8.30 -4.24 -2.64
C VAL A 51 7.86 -4.66 -1.23
N PRO A 52 8.79 -4.94 -0.29
CA PRO A 52 8.43 -5.36 1.04
C PRO A 52 7.52 -4.35 1.74
N LEU A 53 6.46 -4.85 2.39
CA LEU A 53 5.44 -4.00 3.02
C LEU A 53 6.00 -2.97 4.01
N VAL A 54 7.06 -3.33 4.74
CA VAL A 54 7.75 -2.43 5.68
C VAL A 54 8.44 -1.26 4.97
N VAL A 55 8.91 -1.46 3.75
CA VAL A 55 9.51 -0.41 2.90
C VAL A 55 8.42 0.53 2.41
N ILE A 56 7.33 -0.03 1.86
CA ILE A 56 6.14 0.71 1.44
C ILE A 56 5.60 1.59 2.58
N GLN A 57 5.46 1.02 3.78
CA GLN A 57 4.97 1.75 4.95
C GLN A 57 5.88 2.93 5.32
N ARG A 58 7.20 2.73 5.34
CA ARG A 58 8.18 3.77 5.66
C ARG A 58 8.17 4.90 4.63
N GLN A 59 8.09 4.56 3.35
CA GLN A 59 8.02 5.54 2.26
C GLN A 59 6.76 6.42 2.35
N LEU A 60 5.62 5.83 2.74
CA LEU A 60 4.35 6.56 2.89
C LEU A 60 4.25 7.35 4.20
N GLY A 61 5.21 7.20 5.12
CA GLY A 61 5.22 7.90 6.40
C GLY A 61 4.07 7.50 7.33
N HIS A 62 3.52 6.28 7.18
CA HIS A 62 2.42 5.80 8.03
C HIS A 62 2.94 5.40 9.42
N ALA A 63 2.50 6.10 10.46
CA ALA A 63 2.82 5.79 11.85
C ALA A 63 2.16 4.50 12.38
N ASN A 64 1.17 3.94 11.67
CA ASN A 64 0.39 2.79 12.13
C ASN A 64 0.08 1.78 11.00
N LEU A 65 0.33 0.49 11.28
CA LEU A 65 0.22 -0.66 10.35
C LEU A 65 -1.22 -0.97 9.88
N GLY A 66 -2.24 -0.49 10.61
CA GLY A 66 -3.65 -0.73 10.27
C GLY A 66 -4.11 -0.07 8.96
N ILE A 67 -3.43 0.99 8.52
CA ILE A 67 -3.72 1.65 7.24
C ILE A 67 -3.14 0.80 6.09
N THR A 68 -1.95 0.22 6.26
CA THR A 68 -1.30 -0.67 5.29
C THR A 68 -2.11 -1.94 5.00
N SER A 69 -2.74 -2.53 6.03
CA SER A 69 -3.65 -3.69 5.87
C SER A 69 -4.90 -3.41 5.04
N THR A 70 -5.39 -2.16 4.96
CA THR A 70 -6.55 -1.80 4.12
C THR A 70 -6.15 -1.65 2.64
N TYR A 71 -4.89 -1.32 2.35
CA TYR A 71 -4.38 -1.21 0.98
C TYR A 71 -4.25 -2.58 0.28
N LEU A 72 -4.04 -3.65 1.02
CA LEU A 72 -3.79 -5.00 0.47
C LEU A 72 -5.02 -5.93 0.48
N GLN A 73 -6.16 -5.53 1.06
CA GLN A 73 -7.37 -6.38 1.04
C GLN A 73 -7.88 -6.70 -0.38
N GLY A 74 -7.50 -5.89 -1.38
CA GLY A 74 -7.78 -6.14 -2.79
C GLY A 74 -6.70 -6.91 -3.54
N ILE A 75 -5.55 -7.18 -2.91
CA ILE A 75 -4.49 -8.04 -3.45
C ILE A 75 -4.83 -9.46 -2.99
N ASP A 76 -5.49 -10.16 -3.90
CA ASP A 76 -5.98 -11.52 -3.84
C ASP A 76 -5.51 -12.37 -2.64
N SER A 77 -6.44 -12.79 -1.78
CA SER A 77 -6.16 -13.67 -0.63
C SER A 77 -5.52 -15.02 -1.04
N SER A 78 -5.56 -15.38 -2.33
CA SER A 78 -4.90 -16.58 -2.84
C SER A 78 -3.38 -16.53 -2.72
N GLU A 79 -2.75 -15.34 -2.78
CA GLU A 79 -1.30 -15.18 -2.69
C GLU A 79 -0.78 -15.38 -1.26
N ILE A 80 -1.59 -15.00 -0.27
CA ILE A 80 -1.33 -15.26 1.15
C ILE A 80 -1.54 -16.76 1.44
N SER A 81 -2.60 -17.36 0.90
CA SER A 81 -2.88 -18.80 1.11
C SER A 81 -1.82 -19.69 0.48
N SER A 82 -1.36 -19.37 -0.74
CA SER A 82 -0.34 -20.15 -1.45
C SER A 82 1.01 -20.08 -0.74
N THR A 83 1.41 -18.89 -0.29
CA THR A 83 2.66 -18.68 0.46
C THR A 83 2.65 -19.40 1.81
N VAL A 84 1.51 -19.40 2.51
CA VAL A 84 1.35 -20.15 3.77
C VAL A 84 1.33 -21.66 3.53
N HIS A 85 0.66 -22.14 2.49
CA HIS A 85 0.60 -23.56 2.15
C HIS A 85 1.94 -24.10 1.59
N ALA A 86 2.75 -23.25 0.97
CA ALA A 86 4.08 -23.61 0.49
C ALA A 86 5.13 -23.71 1.61
N ARG A 87 4.84 -23.21 2.82
CA ARG A 87 5.77 -23.38 3.95
C ARG A 87 5.76 -24.84 4.41
N PRO A 88 6.94 -25.48 4.49
CA PRO A 88 7.06 -26.77 5.15
C PRO A 88 6.53 -26.64 6.57
N SER A 89 5.68 -27.59 6.98
CA SER A 89 5.24 -27.65 8.37
C SER A 89 6.46 -27.68 9.28
N PRO A 90 6.49 -26.93 10.39
CA PRO A 90 7.57 -26.98 11.36
C PRO A 90 7.60 -28.37 11.97
N THR A 91 8.37 -29.27 11.34
CA THR A 91 8.44 -30.66 11.72
C THR A 91 9.67 -30.80 12.60
N ILE A 92 9.46 -30.95 13.90
CA ILE A 92 10.55 -31.34 14.80
C ILE A 92 10.82 -32.83 14.53
N SER A 93 12.08 -33.18 14.26
CA SER A 93 12.48 -34.59 14.15
C SER A 93 12.12 -35.31 15.44
N ALA A 94 11.37 -36.41 15.36
CA ALA A 94 10.94 -37.19 16.53
C ALA A 94 12.13 -37.60 17.42
N SER A 95 13.30 -37.85 16.81
CA SER A 95 14.54 -38.16 17.52
C SER A 95 15.09 -37.00 18.36
N ALA A 96 14.84 -35.74 17.95
CA ALA A 96 15.26 -34.55 18.70
C ALA A 96 14.45 -34.35 19.99
N GLY A 97 13.17 -34.77 20.01
CA GLY A 97 12.33 -34.72 21.21
C GLY A 97 12.71 -35.75 22.28
N LEU A 98 13.28 -36.89 21.87
CA LEU A 98 13.70 -37.97 22.78
C LEU A 98 15.04 -37.70 23.50
N LEU A 99 15.84 -36.74 23.02
CA LEU A 99 17.12 -36.36 23.64
C LEU A 99 16.96 -35.36 24.79
N ILE A 100 15.78 -34.77 24.97
CA ILE A 100 15.50 -33.77 26.01
C ILE A 100 15.11 -34.44 27.34
N THR A 101 14.81 -35.75 27.34
CA THR A 101 14.46 -36.52 28.53
C THR A 101 15.61 -37.43 29.00
N ARG A 102 16.71 -36.83 29.47
CA ARG A 102 17.68 -37.52 30.33
C ARG A 102 18.11 -36.64 31.49
#